data_AF-A0A3P7ILB0-F1
#
_entry.id   AF-A0A3P7ILB0-F1
#
_cell.length_a   1.000
_cell.length_b   1.000
_cell.length_c   1.000
_cell.angle_alpha   90.00
_cell.angle_beta   90.00
_cell.angle_gamma   90.00
#
_symmetry.space_group_name_H-M   'P 1'
#
loop_
_entity.id
_entity.type
_entity.pdbx_description
1 polymer ?
#
loop_
_entity_poly.entity_id
_entity_poly.type
_entity_poly.pdbx_seq_one_letter_code
_entity_poly.pdbx_strand_id
1 'polypeptide(L)'
;MVSMASCAVGSTRGYDELIRHAIHVVTEKRPYAKWGTETKFSTGIVEARRILNDLHLLLAKAHYSEVFVDQMSPDVVGITRHNPVTHDTVVVVSHTAFNKNAVNRDRVYLRHIPIGGVLEEILFEMRMDQVDPESKPESDDFLLGLTNYKVSIRQRITPEHAKMCVVHGQQDGHIELTEFPSGSVIA
;
A
#
# COMPACT_ATOMS: atom_id res chain seq x y z
N MET A 1 4.70 3.36 0.45
CA MET A 1 5.99 4.10 0.58
C MET A 1 5.89 5.59 0.25
N VAL A 2 5.71 6.01 -1.02
CA VAL A 2 5.76 7.45 -1.40
C VAL A 2 4.82 8.34 -0.58
N SER A 3 3.60 7.90 -0.29
CA SER A 3 2.64 8.65 0.54
C SER A 3 3.09 8.91 1.98
N MET A 4 4.13 8.22 2.47
CA MET A 4 4.71 8.48 3.80
C MET A 4 5.81 9.53 3.80
N ALA A 5 6.23 10.02 2.63
CA ALA A 5 7.20 11.11 2.56
C ALA A 5 6.59 12.42 3.11
N SER A 6 7.44 13.25 3.74
CA SER A 6 7.06 14.58 4.23
C SER A 6 7.17 15.66 3.16
N CYS A 7 6.55 15.39 2.01
CA CYS A 7 6.58 16.27 0.84
C CYS A 7 5.37 16.03 -0.06
N ALA A 8 5.23 16.86 -1.10
CA ALA A 8 4.20 16.66 -2.11
C ALA A 8 4.38 15.32 -2.85
N VAL A 9 3.27 14.65 -3.13
CA VAL A 9 3.24 13.37 -3.83
C VAL A 9 2.32 13.44 -5.04
N GLY A 10 2.62 12.66 -6.08
CA GLY A 10 1.82 12.58 -7.30
C GLY A 10 2.01 11.27 -8.04
N SER A 11 1.03 10.93 -8.88
CA SER A 11 1.06 9.80 -9.80
C SER A 11 0.61 10.26 -11.19
N THR A 12 1.05 9.55 -12.23
CA THR A 12 0.56 9.76 -13.59
C THR A 12 -0.76 9.03 -13.79
N ARG A 13 -1.65 9.57 -14.62
CA ARG A 13 -2.87 8.86 -15.04
C ARG A 13 -2.47 7.57 -15.75
N GLY A 14 -3.04 6.45 -15.35
CA GLY A 14 -2.70 5.11 -15.81
C GLY A 14 -1.94 4.29 -14.78
N TYR A 15 -1.19 4.93 -13.86
CA TYR A 15 -0.47 4.22 -12.82
C TYR A 15 -1.45 3.57 -11.83
N ASP A 16 -2.41 4.34 -11.33
CA ASP A 16 -3.36 3.85 -10.35
C ASP A 16 -4.37 2.86 -10.97
N GLU A 17 -4.60 2.94 -12.28
CA GLU A 17 -5.39 1.97 -13.05
C GLU A 17 -4.63 0.69 -13.39
N LEU A 18 -3.31 0.62 -13.17
CA LEU A 18 -2.44 -0.49 -13.57
C LEU A 18 -2.35 -0.71 -15.10
N ILE A 19 -2.15 0.36 -15.88
CA ILE A 19 -1.84 0.23 -17.32
C ILE A 19 -0.53 -0.54 -17.50
N ARG A 20 -0.55 -1.54 -18.40
CA ARG A 20 0.46 -2.61 -18.50
C ARG A 20 1.79 -2.16 -19.07
N HIS A 21 1.76 -1.10 -19.86
CA HIS A 21 2.90 -0.62 -20.62
C HIS A 21 3.06 0.88 -20.40
N ALA A 22 4.27 1.38 -20.63
CA ALA A 22 4.51 2.82 -20.67
C ALA A 22 3.78 3.41 -21.87
N ILE A 23 2.83 4.30 -21.63
CA ILE A 23 2.03 4.95 -22.69
C ILE A 23 2.96 5.77 -23.58
N HIS A 24 3.02 5.41 -24.86
CA HIS A 24 3.89 6.08 -25.81
C HIS A 24 3.29 7.42 -26.25
N VAL A 25 3.94 8.52 -25.88
CA VAL A 25 3.40 9.89 -26.07
C VAL A 25 3.13 10.28 -27.54
N VAL A 26 3.80 9.64 -28.50
CA VAL A 26 3.61 9.93 -29.94
C VAL A 26 2.57 9.03 -30.61
N THR A 27 2.65 7.72 -30.40
CA THR A 27 1.93 6.72 -31.17
C THR A 27 0.62 6.31 -30.50
N GLU A 28 0.49 6.43 -29.18
CA GLU A 28 -0.77 6.11 -28.51
C GLU A 28 -1.83 7.17 -28.86
N LYS A 29 -2.99 6.70 -29.32
CA LYS A 29 -4.14 7.53 -29.71
C LYS A 29 -5.40 7.17 -28.94
N ARG A 30 -5.41 6.01 -28.26
CA ARG A 30 -6.55 5.57 -27.47
C ARG A 30 -6.75 6.52 -26.28
N PRO A 31 -7.98 7.01 -26.04
CA PRO A 31 -8.30 7.73 -24.82
C PRO A 31 -8.17 6.84 -23.58
N TYR A 32 -8.01 7.45 -22.41
CA TYR A 32 -8.17 6.73 -21.15
C TYR A 32 -9.60 6.22 -20.98
N ALA A 33 -9.75 5.04 -20.38
CA ALA A 33 -11.03 4.51 -19.93
C ALA A 33 -11.82 5.55 -19.12
N LYS A 34 -13.13 5.65 -19.41
CA LYS A 34 -14.00 6.67 -18.83
C LYS A 34 -14.38 6.29 -17.40
N TRP A 35 -14.43 7.31 -16.54
CA TRP A 35 -14.83 7.15 -15.15
C TRP A 35 -16.33 6.87 -15.02
N GLY A 36 -16.68 5.94 -14.14
CA GLY A 36 -18.06 5.50 -13.87
C GLY A 36 -18.54 4.37 -14.79
N THR A 37 -17.92 4.21 -15.97
CA THR A 37 -18.24 3.15 -16.94
C THR A 37 -17.20 2.03 -16.85
N GLU A 38 -16.02 2.23 -17.44
CA GLU A 38 -14.96 1.22 -17.50
C GLU A 38 -14.01 1.32 -16.30
N THR A 39 -13.75 2.54 -15.83
CA THR A 39 -12.94 2.80 -14.62
C THR A 39 -13.84 3.16 -13.45
N LYS A 40 -13.60 2.51 -12.31
CA LYS A 40 -14.35 2.70 -11.05
C LYS A 40 -13.37 2.76 -9.88
N PHE A 41 -13.88 2.98 -8.68
CA PHE A 41 -13.07 2.96 -7.45
C PHE A 41 -12.29 1.65 -7.26
N SER A 42 -12.89 0.52 -7.65
CA SER A 42 -12.27 -0.81 -7.56
C SER A 42 -11.26 -1.11 -8.68
N THR A 43 -10.98 -0.18 -9.58
CA THR A 43 -10.02 -0.38 -10.68
C THR A 43 -8.60 -0.21 -10.16
N GLY A 44 -7.74 -1.20 -10.43
CA GLY A 44 -6.34 -1.16 -10.03
C GLY A 44 -6.15 -0.88 -8.54
N ILE A 45 -5.38 0.15 -8.23
CA ILE A 45 -5.10 0.63 -6.87
C ILE A 45 -5.81 1.94 -6.55
N VAL A 46 -6.84 2.35 -7.30
CA VAL A 46 -7.49 3.67 -7.14
C VAL A 46 -8.03 3.87 -5.72
N GLU A 47 -8.75 2.89 -5.18
CA GLU A 47 -9.26 2.97 -3.80
C GLU A 47 -8.12 2.98 -2.76
N ALA A 48 -7.09 2.14 -2.94
CA ALA A 48 -5.93 2.12 -2.08
C ALA A 48 -5.17 3.46 -2.09
N ARG A 49 -5.03 4.08 -3.27
CA ARG A 49 -4.44 5.40 -3.46
C ARG A 49 -5.22 6.46 -2.67
N ARG A 50 -6.55 6.42 -2.69
CA ARG A 50 -7.39 7.33 -1.90
C ARG A 50 -7.05 7.23 -0.41
N ILE A 51 -7.01 6.02 0.14
CA ILE A 51 -6.71 5.77 1.56
C ILE A 51 -5.30 6.26 1.93
N LEU A 52 -4.31 5.97 1.09
CA LEU A 52 -2.93 6.43 1.30
C LEU A 52 -2.80 7.96 1.24
N ASN A 53 -3.57 8.62 0.37
CA ASN A 53 -3.60 10.08 0.27
C ASN A 53 -4.34 10.70 1.46
N ASP A 54 -5.43 10.09 1.93
CA ASP A 54 -6.16 10.50 3.12
C ASP A 54 -5.24 10.43 4.36
N LEU A 55 -4.46 9.34 4.49
CA LEU A 55 -3.43 9.20 5.54
C LEU A 55 -2.35 10.28 5.41
N HIS A 56 -1.79 10.48 4.21
CA HIS A 56 -0.77 11.51 3.97
C HIS A 56 -1.25 12.90 4.40
N LEU A 57 -2.48 13.26 4.02
CA LEU A 57 -3.10 14.53 4.38
C LEU A 57 -3.31 14.66 5.89
N LEU A 58 -3.78 13.61 6.55
CA LEU A 58 -3.98 13.58 8.00
C LEU A 58 -2.65 13.84 8.72
N LEU A 59 -1.61 13.08 8.39
CA LEU A 59 -0.28 13.20 8.99
C LEU A 59 0.34 14.58 8.75
N ALA A 60 0.17 15.13 7.54
CA ALA A 60 0.65 16.47 7.22
C ALA A 60 -0.05 17.56 8.03
N LYS A 61 -1.39 17.50 8.15
CA LYS A 61 -2.19 18.45 8.95
C LYS A 61 -1.89 18.37 10.43
N ALA A 62 -1.59 17.17 10.93
CA ALA A 62 -1.26 16.94 12.33
C ALA A 62 0.24 17.11 12.65
N HIS A 63 1.05 17.64 11.72
CA HIS A 63 2.47 17.94 11.93
C HIS A 63 3.36 16.72 12.27
N TYR A 64 3.07 15.56 11.70
CA TYR A 64 4.00 14.42 11.73
C TYR A 64 5.16 14.66 10.75
N SER A 65 6.11 15.48 11.18
CA SER A 65 7.19 16.01 10.35
C SER A 65 8.45 15.14 10.34
N GLU A 66 8.69 14.36 11.38
CA GLU A 66 9.87 13.52 11.49
C GLU A 66 9.63 12.18 10.79
N VAL A 67 10.57 11.75 9.96
CA VAL A 67 10.45 10.52 9.16
C VAL A 67 11.66 9.64 9.41
N PHE A 68 11.40 8.38 9.77
CA PHE A 68 12.42 7.35 9.89
C PHE A 68 12.11 6.21 8.93
N VAL A 69 13.13 5.68 8.28
CA VAL A 69 12.99 4.59 7.31
C VAL A 69 13.92 3.45 7.72
N ASP A 70 13.35 2.27 7.86
CA ASP A 70 14.05 1.04 8.20
C ASP A 70 13.87 0.00 7.10
N GLN A 71 14.99 -0.47 6.55
CA GLN A 71 14.99 -1.62 5.65
C GLN A 71 15.07 -2.88 6.50
N MET A 72 13.92 -3.50 6.74
CA MET A 72 13.79 -4.69 7.60
C MET A 72 14.32 -5.96 6.92
N SER A 73 14.16 -6.04 5.60
CA SER A 73 14.73 -7.06 4.73
C SER A 73 14.95 -6.46 3.32
N PRO A 74 15.57 -7.18 2.36
CA PRO A 74 15.75 -6.66 1.01
C PRO A 74 14.46 -6.14 0.36
N ASP A 75 13.33 -6.80 0.63
CA ASP A 75 12.04 -6.49 0.02
C ASP A 75 11.03 -5.85 0.99
N VAL A 76 11.34 -5.71 2.28
CA VAL A 76 10.41 -5.14 3.28
C VAL A 76 10.99 -3.88 3.91
N VAL A 77 10.20 -2.80 3.83
CA VAL A 77 10.57 -1.46 4.30
C VAL A 77 9.53 -0.96 5.28
N GLY A 78 9.97 -0.61 6.49
CA GLY A 78 9.19 0.12 7.48
C GLY A 78 9.46 1.63 7.37
N ILE A 79 8.40 2.44 7.42
CA ILE A 79 8.48 3.89 7.41
C ILE A 79 7.67 4.43 8.57
N THR A 80 8.33 5.11 9.49
CA THR A 80 7.69 5.75 10.64
C THR A 80 7.58 7.24 10.39
N ARG A 81 6.41 7.80 10.62
CA ARG A 81 6.22 9.25 10.79
C ARG A 81 5.93 9.55 12.25
N HIS A 82 6.62 10.54 12.79
CA HIS A 82 6.53 10.93 14.20
C HIS A 82 6.15 12.42 14.32
N ASN A 83 5.26 12.70 15.27
CA ASN A 83 4.93 14.05 15.67
C ASN A 83 5.91 14.50 16.77
N PRO A 84 6.75 15.53 16.54
CA PRO A 84 7.77 15.95 17.50
C PRO A 84 7.21 16.59 18.78
N VAL A 85 5.91 16.91 18.82
CA VAL A 85 5.26 17.55 19.97
C VAL A 85 4.46 16.55 20.80
N THR A 86 3.62 15.74 20.16
CA THR A 86 2.77 14.77 20.88
C THR A 86 3.47 13.44 21.12
N HIS A 87 4.55 13.17 20.38
CA HIS A 87 5.25 11.89 20.32
C HIS A 87 4.46 10.73 19.71
N ASP A 88 3.31 11.02 19.10
CA ASP A 88 2.54 10.01 18.37
C ASP A 88 3.32 9.53 17.15
N THR A 89 3.19 8.24 16.84
CA THR A 89 3.84 7.61 15.69
C THR A 89 2.83 6.88 14.82
N VAL A 90 3.07 6.93 13.50
CA VAL A 90 2.40 6.06 12.54
C VAL A 90 3.46 5.30 11.77
N VAL A 91 3.36 3.98 11.79
CA VAL A 91 4.33 3.08 11.15
C VAL A 91 3.66 2.40 9.98
N VAL A 92 4.19 2.59 8.78
CA VAL A 92 3.78 1.87 7.58
C VAL A 92 4.83 0.83 7.23
N VAL A 93 4.45 -0.44 7.17
CA VAL A 93 5.31 -1.50 6.64
C VAL A 93 4.85 -1.83 5.23
N SER A 94 5.78 -1.87 4.28
CA SER A 94 5.52 -2.18 2.88
C SER A 94 6.37 -3.38 2.45
N HIS A 95 5.74 -4.41 1.90
CA HIS A 95 6.41 -5.52 1.23
C HIS A 95 6.41 -5.27 -0.27
N THR A 96 7.58 -4.98 -0.81
CA THR A 96 7.80 -4.70 -2.22
C THR A 96 7.73 -5.97 -3.07
N ALA A 97 7.58 -5.78 -4.38
CA ALA A 97 7.54 -6.85 -5.37
C ALA A 97 8.49 -6.53 -6.53
N PHE A 98 9.77 -6.26 -6.22
CA PHE A 98 10.75 -5.82 -7.23
C PHE A 98 11.09 -6.91 -8.26
N ASN A 99 11.11 -8.17 -7.82
CA ASN A 99 11.46 -9.30 -8.67
C ASN A 99 10.24 -10.17 -8.95
N LYS A 100 9.79 -10.19 -10.22
CA LYS A 100 8.67 -11.01 -10.67
C LYS A 100 8.86 -12.53 -10.44
N ASN A 101 10.11 -12.98 -10.34
CA ASN A 101 10.45 -14.39 -10.12
C ASN A 101 10.56 -14.75 -8.63
N ALA A 102 10.49 -13.77 -7.73
CA ALA A 102 10.65 -13.95 -6.29
C ALA A 102 9.48 -13.31 -5.51
N VAL A 103 8.27 -13.42 -6.06
CA VAL A 103 7.04 -12.95 -5.40
C VAL A 103 6.70 -13.92 -4.27
N ASN A 104 6.81 -13.48 -3.02
CA ASN A 104 6.38 -14.28 -1.88
C ASN A 104 4.85 -14.19 -1.76
N ARG A 105 4.18 -15.34 -1.83
CA ARG A 105 2.72 -15.44 -1.72
C ARG A 105 2.25 -15.85 -0.33
N ASP A 106 3.19 -16.28 0.51
CA ASP A 106 2.94 -16.85 1.82
C ASP A 106 3.48 -15.91 2.91
N ARG A 107 3.59 -16.44 4.12
CA ARG A 107 4.14 -15.76 5.28
C ARG A 107 5.59 -15.34 5.07
N VAL A 108 5.93 -14.15 5.57
CA VAL A 108 7.32 -13.68 5.67
C VAL A 108 7.78 -13.80 7.11
N TYR A 109 8.97 -14.37 7.31
CA TYR A 109 9.63 -14.38 8.61
C TYR A 109 10.57 -13.18 8.69
N LEU A 110 10.17 -12.18 9.48
CA LEU A 110 10.96 -10.99 9.76
C LEU A 110 11.24 -10.88 11.25
N ARG A 111 12.26 -10.10 11.60
CA ARG A 111 12.45 -9.67 12.98
C ARG A 111 11.19 -8.95 13.45
N HIS A 112 10.86 -9.14 14.72
CA HIS A 112 9.72 -8.48 15.32
C HIS A 112 9.94 -6.96 15.32
N ILE A 113 8.87 -6.20 15.05
CA ILE A 113 8.91 -4.75 15.08
C ILE A 113 8.59 -4.30 16.50
N PRO A 114 9.54 -3.72 17.25
CA PRO A 114 9.24 -3.24 18.59
C PRO A 114 8.25 -2.08 18.52
N ILE A 115 7.28 -2.08 19.42
CA ILE A 115 6.37 -0.95 19.66
C ILE A 115 6.91 -0.20 20.88
N GLY A 116 7.17 1.09 20.75
CA GLY A 116 7.37 1.96 21.91
C GLY A 116 6.02 2.52 22.34
N GLY A 117 5.59 2.28 23.58
CA GLY A 117 4.29 2.71 24.07
C GLY A 117 3.16 1.72 23.76
N VAL A 118 1.98 2.23 23.41
CA VAL A 118 0.75 1.45 23.22
C VAL A 118 0.31 1.52 21.77
N LEU A 119 0.02 0.37 21.16
CA LEU A 119 -0.60 0.32 19.83
C LEU A 119 -2.10 0.60 19.97
N GLU A 120 -2.55 1.74 19.45
CA GLU A 120 -3.96 2.13 19.53
C GLU A 120 -4.82 1.45 18.47
N GLU A 121 -4.38 1.48 17.21
CA GLU A 121 -5.19 1.06 16.06
C GLU A 121 -4.30 0.56 14.92
N ILE A 122 -4.81 -0.40 14.14
CA ILE A 122 -4.29 -0.73 12.82
C ILE A 122 -5.17 0.00 11.80
N LEU A 123 -4.61 1.03 11.16
CA LEU A 123 -5.32 1.92 10.26
C LEU A 123 -5.79 1.18 9.01
N PHE A 124 -4.94 0.33 8.43
CA PHE A 124 -5.32 -0.51 7.31
C PHE A 124 -4.39 -1.70 7.08
N GLU A 125 -4.96 -2.73 6.46
CA GLU A 125 -4.24 -3.83 5.81
C GLU A 125 -4.65 -3.85 4.35
N MET A 126 -3.69 -3.71 3.44
CA MET A 126 -3.94 -3.80 2.00
C MET A 126 -2.97 -4.77 1.34
N ARG A 127 -3.46 -5.60 0.42
CA ARG A 127 -2.60 -6.46 -0.40
C ARG A 127 -3.08 -6.56 -1.83
N MET A 128 -2.15 -6.74 -2.74
CA MET A 128 -2.44 -7.05 -4.13
C MET A 128 -2.66 -8.55 -4.31
N ASP A 129 -3.87 -8.94 -4.72
CA ASP A 129 -4.25 -10.32 -4.99
C ASP A 129 -4.38 -10.55 -6.50
N GLN A 130 -3.82 -11.65 -6.99
CA GLN A 130 -4.07 -12.13 -8.34
C GLN A 130 -5.41 -12.90 -8.34
N VAL A 131 -6.44 -12.33 -8.95
CA VAL A 131 -7.79 -12.92 -9.01
C VAL A 131 -8.00 -13.81 -10.22
N ASP A 132 -7.24 -13.59 -11.29
CA ASP A 132 -7.27 -14.38 -12.51
C ASP A 132 -5.84 -14.69 -12.98
N PRO A 133 -5.60 -15.83 -13.67
CA PRO A 133 -4.28 -16.15 -14.20
C PRO A 133 -3.83 -15.12 -15.25
N GLU A 134 -4.78 -14.61 -16.04
CA GLU A 134 -4.51 -13.70 -17.16
C GLU A 134 -5.44 -12.48 -17.11
N SER A 135 -4.90 -11.34 -17.52
CA SER A 135 -5.70 -10.12 -17.68
C SER A 135 -6.52 -10.19 -18.96
N LYS A 136 -7.68 -9.52 -18.99
CA LYS A 136 -8.49 -9.39 -20.21
C LYS A 136 -7.65 -8.81 -21.36
N PRO A 137 -7.94 -9.11 -22.63
CA PRO A 137 -7.28 -8.46 -23.75
C PRO A 137 -7.34 -6.94 -23.68
N GLU A 138 -6.37 -6.25 -24.27
CA GLU A 138 -6.45 -4.79 -24.41
C GLU A 138 -7.63 -4.40 -25.31
N SER A 139 -8.18 -3.21 -25.10
CA SER A 139 -9.18 -2.63 -25.99
C SER A 139 -8.47 -1.81 -27.07
N ASP A 140 -9.00 -1.89 -28.29
CA ASP A 140 -8.57 -1.03 -29.40
C ASP A 140 -9.14 0.39 -29.28
N ASP A 141 -10.18 0.58 -28.45
CA ASP A 141 -10.93 1.84 -28.33
C ASP A 141 -10.43 2.72 -27.18
N PHE A 142 -9.92 2.13 -26.09
CA PHE A 142 -9.47 2.87 -24.91
C PHE A 142 -8.41 2.12 -24.10
N LEU A 143 -7.64 2.87 -23.31
CA LEU A 143 -6.63 2.33 -22.41
C LEU A 143 -7.29 1.73 -21.16
N LEU A 144 -7.14 0.42 -20.99
CA LEU A 144 -7.59 -0.32 -19.82
C LEU A 144 -6.40 -0.94 -19.07
N GLY A 145 -6.48 -0.91 -17.74
CA GLY A 145 -5.49 -1.52 -16.87
C GLY A 145 -5.51 -3.05 -16.82
N LEU A 146 -4.69 -3.60 -15.93
CA LEU A 146 -4.76 -5.00 -15.53
C LEU A 146 -6.07 -5.27 -14.79
N THR A 147 -6.76 -6.34 -15.19
CA THR A 147 -8.03 -6.77 -14.58
C THR A 147 -7.88 -8.02 -13.72
N ASN A 148 -6.75 -8.72 -13.85
CA ASN A 148 -6.45 -9.95 -13.15
C ASN A 148 -5.84 -9.73 -11.76
N TYR A 149 -5.67 -8.47 -11.37
CA TYR A 149 -5.21 -8.08 -10.05
C TYR A 149 -6.25 -7.19 -9.38
N LYS A 150 -6.44 -7.37 -8.08
CA LYS A 150 -7.28 -6.52 -7.24
C LYS A 150 -6.60 -6.26 -5.93
N VAL A 151 -6.86 -5.09 -5.34
CA VAL A 151 -6.42 -4.80 -3.98
C VAL A 151 -7.50 -5.24 -3.00
N SER A 152 -7.13 -6.13 -2.08
CA SER A 152 -7.93 -6.39 -0.88
C SER A 152 -7.60 -5.32 0.16
N ILE A 153 -8.63 -4.66 0.69
CA ILE A 153 -8.50 -3.53 1.61
C ILE A 153 -9.31 -3.83 2.87
N ARG A 154 -8.69 -3.65 4.03
CA ARG A 154 -9.32 -3.65 5.34
C ARG A 154 -8.87 -2.39 6.08
N GLN A 155 -9.78 -1.69 6.75
CA GLN A 155 -9.50 -0.43 7.44
C GLN A 155 -10.03 -0.48 8.87
N ARG A 156 -9.40 0.30 9.76
CA ARG A 156 -9.79 0.47 11.17
C ARG A 156 -9.98 -0.86 11.89
N ILE A 157 -8.89 -1.61 11.99
CA ILE A 157 -8.88 -2.99 12.47
C ILE A 157 -8.34 -2.98 13.90
N THR A 158 -9.01 -3.71 14.80
CA THR A 158 -8.44 -3.97 16.12
C THR A 158 -7.35 -5.04 16.02
N PRO A 159 -6.32 -5.01 16.89
CA PRO A 159 -5.23 -5.99 16.86
C PRO A 159 -5.69 -7.46 16.81
N GLU A 160 -6.79 -7.80 17.49
CA GLU A 160 -7.37 -9.14 17.53
C GLU A 160 -7.94 -9.63 16.18
N HIS A 161 -8.35 -8.71 15.31
CA HIS A 161 -8.90 -9.01 14.00
C HIS A 161 -7.88 -8.82 12.86
N ALA A 162 -6.65 -8.42 13.18
CA ALA A 162 -5.58 -8.30 12.21
C ALA A 162 -5.26 -9.65 11.57
N LYS A 163 -4.94 -9.64 10.28
CA LYS A 163 -4.53 -10.85 9.53
C LYS A 163 -3.07 -10.80 9.13
N MET A 164 -2.57 -9.61 8.82
CA MET A 164 -1.20 -9.41 8.35
C MET A 164 -0.20 -9.28 9.49
N CYS A 165 -0.69 -9.11 10.73
CA CYS A 165 0.15 -9.10 11.90
C CYS A 165 -0.54 -9.68 13.15
N VAL A 166 0.28 -10.07 14.11
CA VAL A 166 -0.10 -10.37 15.48
C VAL A 166 0.64 -9.40 16.40
N VAL A 167 -0.08 -8.84 17.37
CA VAL A 167 0.48 -7.88 18.32
C VAL A 167 0.71 -8.60 19.65
N HIS A 168 1.94 -8.57 20.12
CA HIS A 168 2.36 -9.22 21.35
C HIS A 168 2.67 -8.18 22.42
N GLY A 169 1.90 -8.19 23.51
CA GLY A 169 2.01 -7.22 24.61
C GLY A 169 1.19 -5.96 24.35
N GLN A 170 0.60 -5.39 25.40
CA GLN A 170 -0.22 -4.17 25.31
C GLN A 170 0.59 -2.88 25.43
N GLN A 171 1.70 -2.93 26.18
CA GLN A 171 2.62 -1.81 26.36
C GLN A 171 4.04 -2.31 26.11
N ASP A 172 4.81 -1.55 25.34
CA ASP A 172 6.19 -1.88 24.94
C ASP A 172 6.33 -3.27 24.31
N GLY A 173 5.31 -3.62 23.53
CA GLY A 173 5.17 -4.91 22.86
C GLY A 173 5.94 -5.00 21.55
N HIS A 174 5.55 -5.97 20.71
CA HIS A 174 6.07 -6.07 19.35
C HIS A 174 5.03 -6.59 18.36
N ILE A 175 5.23 -6.23 17.09
CA ILE A 175 4.43 -6.70 15.97
C ILE A 175 5.17 -7.84 15.28
N GLU A 176 4.49 -8.97 15.16
CA GLU A 176 4.91 -10.11 14.35
C GLU A 176 4.13 -10.10 13.04
N LEU A 177 4.80 -10.03 11.89
CA LEU A 177 4.15 -10.11 10.59
C LEU A 177 3.80 -11.56 10.25
N THR A 178 2.58 -11.76 9.75
CA THR A 178 2.02 -13.08 9.43
C THR A 178 1.65 -13.16 7.95
N GLU A 179 0.39 -12.95 7.56
CA GLU A 179 -0.07 -13.04 6.17
C GLU A 179 0.31 -11.79 5.35
N PHE A 180 1.61 -11.54 5.18
CA PHE A 180 2.14 -10.31 4.57
C PHE A 180 2.89 -10.57 3.26
N PRO A 181 2.22 -11.04 2.18
CA PRO A 181 2.86 -11.38 0.91
C PRO A 181 3.42 -10.14 0.18
N SER A 182 4.23 -10.37 -0.85
CA SER A 182 4.77 -9.29 -1.69
C SER A 182 3.65 -8.47 -2.33
N GLY A 183 3.78 -7.14 -2.31
CA GLY A 183 2.71 -6.22 -2.72
C GLY A 183 1.71 -5.87 -1.61
N SER A 184 2.04 -6.17 -0.34
CA SER A 184 1.23 -5.81 0.82
C SER A 184 1.73 -4.56 1.54
N VAL A 185 0.81 -3.89 2.22
CA VAL A 185 1.08 -2.74 3.09
C VAL A 185 0.17 -2.78 4.32
N ILE A 186 0.75 -2.53 5.49
CA ILE A 186 0.04 -2.37 6.76
C ILE A 186 0.42 -1.03 7.39
N ALA A 187 -0.52 -0.38 8.05
CA ALA A 187 -0.37 0.88 8.77
C ALA A 187 -1.18 0.88 10.06
#